data_AF-U9UQR0-F1
#
_entry.id   AF-U9UQR0-F1
#
_cell.length_a   1.000
_cell.length_b   1.000
_cell.length_c   1.000
_cell.angle_alpha   90.00
_cell.angle_beta   90.00
_cell.angle_gamma   90.00
#
_symmetry.space_group_name_H-M   'P 1'
#
loop_
_entity.id
_entity.type
_entity.pdbx_description
1 polymer ?
#
loop_
_entity_poly.entity_id
_entity_poly.type
_entity_poly.pdbx_seq_one_letter_code
_entity_poly.pdbx_strand_id
1 'polypeptide(L)' 'FDSLMDPPTLDEWSSTISSMPNDKAPGPSMISYEMLKHLGPSASALLFNLICACLSDANIPDLWRQATVFPIPK' A
#
# COMPACT_ATOMS: atom_id res chain seq x y z
N PHE A 1 -4.05 -17.97 -12.79
CA PHE A 1 -3.74 -16.72 -12.06
C PHE A 1 -4.58 -16.74 -10.79
N ASP A 2 -4.52 -17.84 -10.04
CA ASP A 2 -5.58 -18.20 -9.09
C ASP A 2 -5.31 -17.70 -7.67
N SER A 3 -4.11 -17.17 -7.42
CA SER A 3 -3.66 -16.65 -6.12
C SER A 3 -3.50 -15.12 -6.07
N LEU A 4 -4.06 -14.38 -7.04
CA LEU A 4 -3.87 -12.93 -7.11
C LEU A 4 -4.51 -12.19 -5.92
N MET A 5 -5.59 -12.76 -5.36
CA MET A 5 -6.32 -12.21 -4.21
C MET A 5 -5.92 -12.87 -2.89
N ASP A 6 -4.92 -13.77 -2.91
CA ASP A 6 -4.44 -14.37 -1.68
C ASP A 6 -3.76 -13.31 -0.82
N PRO A 7 -4.08 -13.22 0.48
CA PRO A 7 -3.43 -12.28 1.37
C PRO A 7 -1.91 -12.49 1.40
N PRO A 8 -1.11 -11.41 1.41
CA PRO A 8 0.34 -11.52 1.53
C PRO A 8 0.73 -12.08 2.90
N THR A 9 1.88 -12.75 2.94
CA THR A 9 2.53 -13.13 4.21
C THR A 9 3.13 -11.91 4.92
N LEU A 10 3.44 -12.04 6.21
CA LEU A 10 4.08 -10.96 6.98
C LEU A 10 5.47 -10.61 6.46
N ASP A 11 6.22 -11.59 5.97
CA ASP A 11 7.55 -11.37 5.36
C ASP A 11 7.43 -10.59 4.05
N GLU A 12 6.49 -10.95 3.18
CA GLU A 12 6.20 -10.22 1.95
C GLU A 12 5.75 -8.78 2.24
N TRP A 13 4.87 -8.59 3.23
CA TRP A 13 4.44 -7.28 3.69
C TRP A 13 5.64 -6.42 4.12
N SER A 14 6.47 -6.95 5.02
CA SER A 14 7.63 -6.23 5.58
C SER A 14 8.67 -5.89 4.51
N SER A 15 8.94 -6.83 3.60
CA SER A 15 9.82 -6.63 2.44
C SER A 15 9.27 -5.57 1.48
N THR A 16 7.97 -5.59 1.22
CA THR A 16 7.30 -4.61 0.34
C THR A 16 7.37 -3.20 0.93
N ILE A 17 7.01 -3.02 2.20
CA ILE A 17 7.03 -1.69 2.85
C ILE A 17 8.46 -1.14 2.91
N SER A 18 9.45 -1.97 3.24
CA SER A 18 10.84 -1.53 3.33
C SER A 18 11.45 -1.16 1.97
N SER A 19 11.08 -1.87 0.91
CA SER A 19 11.60 -1.65 -0.45
C SER A 19 10.97 -0.47 -1.21
N MET A 20 9.91 0.15 -0.69
CA MET A 20 9.29 1.30 -1.35
C MET A 20 10.30 2.43 -1.60
N PRO A 21 10.30 3.12 -2.74
CA PRO A 21 11.23 4.21 -2.98
C PRO A 21 10.89 5.44 -2.13
N ASN A 22 11.91 6.18 -1.68
CA ASN A 22 11.70 7.47 -1.01
C ASN A 22 11.51 8.60 -2.03
N ASP A 23 11.02 9.75 -1.56
CA ASP A 23 10.85 11.00 -2.29
C ASP A 23 9.91 10.86 -3.51
N LYS A 24 8.96 9.91 -3.42
CA LYS A 24 7.89 9.79 -4.41
C LYS A 24 6.72 10.70 -4.06
N ALA A 25 6.08 11.22 -5.10
CA ALA A 25 4.86 11.99 -4.96
C ALA A 25 3.79 11.13 -4.28
N PRO A 26 3.22 11.57 -3.15
CA PRO A 26 2.14 10.83 -2.51
C PRO A 26 0.87 10.88 -3.38
N GLY A 27 -0.02 9.90 -3.18
CA GLY A 27 -1.34 9.90 -3.80
C GLY A 27 -2.25 11.02 -3.28
N PRO A 28 -3.51 11.07 -3.72
CA PRO A 28 -4.49 12.07 -3.28
C PRO A 28 -4.70 12.16 -1.77
N SER A 29 -4.40 11.09 -1.02
CA SER A 29 -4.48 11.04 0.44
C SER A 29 -3.32 11.76 1.15
N MET A 30 -2.28 12.17 0.43
CA MET A 30 -1.04 12.75 0.96
C MET A 30 -0.24 11.82 1.89
N ILE A 31 -0.57 10.53 1.93
CA ILE A 31 0.20 9.52 2.67
C ILE A 31 1.43 9.15 1.84
N SER A 32 2.62 9.45 2.33
CA SER A 32 3.89 9.12 1.67
C SER A 32 4.38 7.72 2.05
N TYR A 33 5.28 7.14 1.25
CA TYR A 33 5.86 5.84 1.56
C TYR A 33 6.72 5.87 2.83
N GLU A 34 7.36 6.99 3.14
CA GLU A 34 8.11 7.21 4.37
C GLU A 34 7.22 7.13 5.61
N MET A 35 5.98 7.63 5.52
CA MET A 35 5.01 7.49 6.61
C MET A 35 4.69 6.02 6.86
N LEU A 36 4.50 5.23 5.80
CA LEU A 36 4.24 3.79 5.91
C LEU A 36 5.42 3.02 6.48
N LYS A 37 6.65 3.36 6.08
CA LYS A 37 7.89 2.78 6.60
C LYS A 37 8.13 3.08 8.07
N HIS A 38 7.72 4.26 8.53
CA HIS A 38 7.88 4.69 9.93
C HIS A 38 6.68 4.38 10.81
N LEU A 39 5.67 3.64 10.31
CA LEU A 39 4.56 3.18 11.14
C LEU A 39 5.07 2.33 12.30
N GLY A 40 4.56 2.62 13.50
CA GLY A 40 4.79 1.77 14.66
C GLY A 40 4.17 0.36 14.46
N PRO A 41 4.63 -0.65 15.22
CA PRO A 41 4.20 -2.04 15.04
C PRO A 41 2.68 -2.23 15.04
N SER A 42 1.96 -1.56 15.95
CA SER A 42 0.50 -1.66 16.04
C SER A 42 -0.22 -1.09 14.82
N ALA A 43 0.24 0.04 14.29
CA ALA A 43 -0.37 0.69 13.14
C ALA A 43 -0.05 -0.07 11.84
N SER A 44 1.18 -0.60 11.71
CA SER A 44 1.57 -1.48 10.60
C SER A 44 0.74 -2.76 10.59
N ALA A 45 0.53 -3.39 11.75
CA ALA A 45 -0.32 -4.57 11.87
C ALA A 45 -1.78 -4.29 11.50
N LEU A 46 -2.32 -3.13 11.89
CA LEU A 46 -3.69 -2.74 11.54
C LEU A 46 -3.83 -2.49 10.05
N LEU A 47 -2.85 -1.83 9.42
CA LEU A 47 -2.81 -1.63 7.97
C LEU A 47 -2.70 -2.97 7.21
N PHE A 48 -1.84 -3.87 7.67
CA PHE A 48 -1.72 -5.21 7.11
C PHE A 48 -3.04 -5.97 7.17
N ASN A 49 -3.69 -6.00 8.34
CA ASN A 49 -4.99 -6.66 8.49
C ASN A 49 -6.07 -6.07 7.57
N LEU A 50 -6.08 -4.74 7.40
CA LEU A 50 -6.99 -4.07 6.47
C LEU A 50 -6.75 -4.52 5.03
N ILE A 51 -5.49 -4.56 4.58
CA ILE A 51 -5.11 -5.00 3.23
C ILE A 51 -5.53 -6.46 3.01
N CYS A 52 -5.24 -7.34 3.97
CA CYS A 52 -5.60 -8.76 3.91
C CYS A 52 -7.12 -8.95 3.82
N ALA A 53 -7.90 -8.17 4.57
CA ALA A 53 -9.37 -8.21 4.49
C ALA A 53 -9.86 -7.74 3.12
N CYS A 54 -9.34 -6.62 2.59
CA CYS A 54 -9.70 -6.11 1.27
C CYS A 54 -9.42 -7.12 0.15
N LEU A 55 -8.29 -7.83 0.21
CA LEU A 55 -7.93 -8.85 -0.78
C LEU A 55 -8.81 -10.10 -0.64
N SER A 56 -9.00 -10.61 0.58
CA SER A 56 -9.82 -11.81 0.85
C SER A 56 -11.27 -11.62 0.42
N ASP A 57 -11.84 -10.45 0.69
CA ASP A 57 -13.23 -10.11 0.34
C ASP A 57 -13.37 -9.60 -1.10
N ALA A 58 -12.25 -9.50 -1.84
CA ALA A 58 -12.16 -8.82 -3.14
C ALA A 58 -12.79 -7.40 -3.14
N ASN A 59 -12.82 -6.76 -1.98
CA ASN A 59 -13.43 -5.44 -1.74
C ASN A 59 -12.36 -4.36 -1.75
N ILE A 60 -11.94 -3.98 -2.96
CA ILE A 60 -10.90 -2.96 -3.17
C ILE A 60 -11.54 -1.57 -3.19
N PRO A 61 -11.10 -0.64 -2.32
CA PRO A 61 -11.65 0.71 -2.30
C PRO A 61 -11.48 1.44 -3.64
N ASP A 62 -12.54 2.10 -4.12
CA ASP A 62 -12.48 2.90 -5.35
C ASP A 62 -11.40 3.98 -5.31
N LEU A 63 -11.09 4.49 -4.12
CA LEU A 63 -10.03 5.47 -3.90
C LEU A 63 -8.64 4.96 -4.31
N TRP A 64 -8.38 3.65 -4.21
CA TRP A 64 -7.08 3.07 -4.61
C TRP A 64 -6.87 3.13 -6.12
N ARG A 65 -7.95 3.30 -6.90
CA ARG A 65 -7.91 3.46 -8.35
C ARG A 65 -7.73 4.91 -8.77
N GLN A 66 -7.72 5.85 -7.82
CA GLN A 66 -7.50 7.27 -8.10
C GLN A 66 -6.01 7.62 -8.00
N ALA A 67 -5.52 8.37 -8.98
CA ALA A 67 -4.14 8.83 -9.02
C ALA A 67 -4.09 10.30 -9.43
N THR A 68 -3.13 11.04 -8.87
CA THR A 68 -2.83 12.40 -9.32
C THR A 68 -1.87 12.33 -10.49
N VAL A 69 -2.24 12.88 -11.64
CA VAL A 69 -1.43 12.86 -12.85
C VAL A 69 -0.72 14.20 -13.01
N PHE A 70 0.61 14.16 -13.02
CA PHE A 70 1.46 15.32 -13.30
C PHE A 70 2.16 15.12 -14.64
N PRO A 71 2.01 16.04 -15.61
CA PRO A 71 2.77 15.98 -16.85
C PRO A 71 4.26 16.23 -16.55
N ILE A 72 5.14 15.33 -17.03
CA ILE A 72 6.59 15.49 -16.95
C ILE A 72 7.06 16.11 -18.27
N PRO A 73 7.63 17.33 -18.28
CA PRO A 73 8.21 17.92 -19.48
C PRO A 73 9.33 17.03 -20.03
N LYS A 74 9.37 16.84 -21.35
CA LYS A 74 10.48 16.17 -22.03
C LYS A 74 11.60 17.13 -22.36
#